data_AF-N1UDZ7-F1
#
_entry.id   AF-N1UDZ7-F1
#
_cell.length_a   1.000
_cell.length_b   1.000
_cell.length_c   1.000
_cell.angle_alpha   90.00
_cell.angle_beta   90.00
_cell.angle_gamma   90.00
#
_symmetry.space_group_name_H-M   'P 1'
#
loop_
_entity.id
_entity.type
_entity.pdbx_description
1 polymer ?
#
loop_
_entity_poly.entity_id
_entity_poly.type
_entity_poly.pdbx_seq_one_letter_code
_entity_poly.pdbx_strand_id
1 'polypeptide(L)'
;MDVEIFTLLLLEKLDSICRLPYEREHIVPYVEENTEKFKFFEYPNERDDSKYRLTIDTIEDYETLKSCITYFSSKEFSYNDLVQMIEQNPSIIRNQTVHHKAYTE
;
A
#
# COMPACT_ATOMS: atom_id res chain seq x y z
N MET A 1 3.23 2.04 0.70
CA MET A 1 3.81 1.50 -0.54
C MET A 1 4.00 0.06 -0.25
N ASP A 2 3.31 -0.79 -1.00
CA ASP A 2 2.97 -2.11 -0.49
C ASP A 2 3.65 -3.12 -1.41
N VAL A 3 4.49 -3.96 -0.83
CA VAL A 3 5.28 -4.97 -1.54
C VAL A 3 5.26 -6.24 -0.71
N GLU A 4 4.84 -7.33 -1.34
CA GLU A 4 4.79 -8.65 -0.73
C GLU A 4 5.64 -9.61 -1.55
N ILE A 5 6.48 -10.39 -0.89
CA ILE A 5 7.34 -11.38 -1.54
C ILE A 5 7.13 -12.71 -0.85
N PHE A 6 6.70 -13.71 -1.63
CA PHE A 6 6.49 -15.06 -1.14
C PHE A 6 6.85 -16.11 -2.18
N THR A 7 7.16 -17.31 -1.70
CA THR A 7 7.47 -18.46 -2.56
C THR A 7 6.20 -18.99 -3.23
N LEU A 8 6.34 -19.59 -4.42
CA LEU A 8 5.26 -20.33 -5.08
C LEU A 8 4.63 -21.38 -4.15
N LEU A 9 5.45 -22.10 -3.38
CA LEU A 9 4.99 -23.12 -2.42
C LEU A 9 4.04 -22.55 -1.36
N LEU A 10 4.25 -21.30 -0.93
CA LEU A 10 3.33 -20.63 0.00
C LEU A 10 1.98 -20.41 -0.71
N LEU A 11 2.00 -19.90 -1.93
CA LEU A 11 0.78 -19.62 -2.70
C LEU A 11 -0.05 -20.89 -2.97
N GLU A 12 0.60 -22.00 -3.32
CA GLU A 12 -0.06 -23.31 -3.48
C GLU A 12 -0.69 -23.79 -2.17
N LYS A 13 0.01 -23.59 -1.04
CA LYS A 13 -0.54 -23.89 0.28
C LYS A 13 -1.78 -23.03 0.57
N LEU A 14 -1.72 -21.72 0.30
CA LEU A 14 -2.85 -20.81 0.50
C LEU A 14 -4.05 -21.19 -0.37
N ASP A 15 -3.83 -21.57 -1.64
CA ASP A 15 -4.88 -22.06 -2.53
C ASP A 15 -5.61 -23.30 -1.98
N SER A 16 -4.88 -24.18 -1.29
CA SER A 16 -5.44 -25.40 -0.70
C SER A 16 -6.23 -25.19 0.61
N ILE A 17 -5.94 -24.13 1.38
CA ILE A 17 -6.53 -23.90 2.71
C ILE A 17 -7.56 -22.77 2.73
N CYS A 18 -7.36 -21.73 1.92
CA CYS A 18 -8.23 -20.55 1.91
C CYS A 18 -9.47 -20.83 1.06
N ARG A 19 -10.65 -20.59 1.64
CA ARG A 19 -11.95 -20.92 1.04
C ARG A 19 -12.93 -19.74 1.06
N LEU A 20 -12.65 -18.70 1.84
CA LEU A 20 -13.50 -17.52 1.89
C LEU A 20 -13.24 -16.63 0.66
N PRO A 21 -14.27 -16.01 0.06
CA PRO A 21 -14.08 -15.11 -1.10
C PRO A 21 -13.04 -14.02 -0.87
N TYR A 22 -13.06 -13.39 0.32
CA TYR A 22 -12.11 -12.35 0.71
C TYR A 22 -10.65 -12.84 0.74
N GLU A 23 -10.40 -14.04 1.25
CA GLU A 23 -9.05 -14.63 1.25
C GLU A 23 -8.58 -14.95 -0.18
N ARG A 24 -9.50 -15.35 -1.06
CA ARG A 24 -9.20 -15.66 -2.47
C ARG A 24 -8.88 -14.40 -3.28
N GLU A 25 -9.54 -13.28 -2.96
CA GLU A 25 -9.32 -11.98 -3.60
C GLU A 25 -8.02 -11.34 -3.15
N HIS A 26 -7.77 -11.31 -1.83
CA HIS A 26 -6.64 -10.56 -1.25
C HIS A 26 -5.39 -11.39 -0.98
N ILE A 27 -5.46 -12.73 -1.06
CA ILE A 27 -4.34 -13.68 -0.95
C ILE A 27 -3.74 -13.78 0.47
N VAL A 28 -3.25 -12.67 1.01
CA VAL A 28 -2.48 -12.59 2.25
C VAL A 28 -3.25 -12.57 3.58
N PRO A 29 -4.59 -12.33 3.68
CA PRO A 29 -5.25 -12.24 4.98
C PRO A 29 -4.98 -13.42 5.91
N TYR A 30 -5.00 -14.64 5.38
CA TYR A 30 -4.73 -15.84 6.17
C TYR A 30 -3.29 -15.86 6.74
N VAL A 31 -2.32 -15.31 6.01
CA VAL A 31 -0.92 -15.21 6.48
C VAL A 31 -0.79 -14.14 7.56
N GLU A 32 -1.38 -12.97 7.35
CA GLU A 32 -1.32 -11.83 8.29
C GLU A 32 -2.03 -12.13 9.61
N GLU A 33 -3.16 -12.83 9.57
CA GLU A 33 -3.91 -13.23 10.77
C GLU A 33 -3.26 -14.40 11.54
N ASN A 34 -2.30 -15.10 10.93
CA ASN A 34 -1.69 -16.32 11.49
C ASN A 34 -0.17 -16.35 11.28
N THR A 35 0.51 -15.23 11.50
CA THR A 35 1.94 -15.06 11.21
C THR A 35 2.82 -16.14 11.87
N GLU A 36 2.43 -16.65 13.03
CA GLU A 36 3.13 -17.71 13.77
C GLU A 36 3.18 -19.06 13.03
N LYS A 37 2.31 -19.28 12.03
CA LYS A 37 2.26 -20.49 11.21
C LYS A 37 3.23 -20.46 10.02
N PHE A 38 3.88 -19.33 9.78
CA PHE A 38 4.69 -19.08 8.60
C PHE A 38 6.08 -18.57 8.95
N LYS A 39 7.01 -18.70 8.00
CA LYS A 39 8.29 -17.98 8.06
C LYS A 39 8.04 -16.54 7.64
N PHE A 40 7.44 -15.77 8.53
CA PHE A 40 6.97 -14.42 8.30
C PHE A 40 8.01 -13.40 8.76
N PHE A 41 8.25 -12.38 7.93
CA PHE A 41 9.15 -11.26 8.20
C PHE A 41 8.57 -10.00 7.59
N GLU A 42 8.75 -8.88 8.28
CA GLU A 42 8.37 -7.55 7.81
C GLU A 42 9.63 -6.76 7.44
N TYR A 43 9.50 -5.84 6.48
CA TYR A 43 10.58 -4.96 6.07
C TYR A 43 10.20 -3.51 6.41
N PRO A 44 10.66 -2.97 7.55
CA PRO A 44 10.27 -1.64 7.99
C PRO A 44 10.96 -0.55 7.16
N ASN A 45 10.27 0.58 7.01
CA ASN A 45 10.90 1.82 6.56
C ASN A 45 11.75 2.44 7.70
N GLU A 46 12.66 3.36 7.36
CA GLU A 46 13.49 4.06 8.37
C GLU A 46 12.65 4.94 9.32
N ARG A 47 11.49 5.43 8.86
CA ARG A 47 10.54 6.23 9.64
C ARG A 47 9.09 5.92 9.28
N ASP A 48 8.17 6.38 10.12
CA ASP A 48 6.73 6.25 9.87
C ASP A 48 6.23 7.31 8.88
N ASP A 49 6.12 6.90 7.61
CA ASP A 49 5.58 7.67 6.50
C ASP A 49 4.15 7.21 6.12
N SER A 50 3.49 6.39 6.96
CA SER A 50 2.19 5.77 6.66
C SER A 50 1.03 6.76 6.47
N LYS A 51 1.19 8.00 6.97
CA LYS A 51 0.22 9.11 6.77
C LYS A 51 0.09 9.53 5.30
N TYR A 52 1.05 9.20 4.44
CA TYR A 52 1.02 9.57 3.03
C TYR A 52 0.33 8.50 2.19
N ARG A 53 -0.91 8.82 1.77
CA ARG A 53 -1.68 7.96 0.88
C ARG A 53 -1.22 8.13 -0.57
N LEU A 54 -0.36 7.21 -1.02
CA LEU A 54 0.23 7.21 -2.37
C LEU A 54 -0.23 5.99 -3.20
N THR A 55 -1.55 5.75 -3.18
CA THR A 55 -2.28 4.77 -4.00
C THR A 55 -3.47 5.49 -4.66
N ILE A 56 -4.11 4.90 -5.67
CA ILE A 56 -5.17 5.53 -6.45
C ILE A 56 -6.50 4.79 -6.35
N ASP A 57 -7.40 5.25 -5.48
CA ASP A 57 -8.80 4.78 -5.41
C ASP A 57 -9.82 5.91 -5.65
N THR A 58 -9.43 7.18 -5.44
CA THR A 58 -10.31 8.36 -5.61
C THR A 58 -9.73 9.41 -6.55
N ILE A 59 -10.53 10.45 -6.87
CA ILE A 59 -10.07 11.59 -7.67
C ILE A 59 -9.05 12.42 -6.90
N GLU A 60 -9.19 12.55 -5.59
CA GLU A 60 -8.24 13.25 -4.72
C GLU A 60 -6.88 12.54 -4.69
N ASP A 61 -6.90 11.19 -4.71
CA ASP A 61 -5.68 10.39 -4.86
C ASP A 61 -4.99 10.69 -6.19
N TYR A 62 -5.74 10.67 -7.28
CA TYR A 62 -5.24 10.99 -8.62
C TYR A 62 -4.62 12.40 -8.67
N GLU A 63 -5.31 13.42 -8.14
CA GLU A 63 -4.79 14.79 -8.12
C GLU A 63 -3.55 14.95 -7.24
N THR A 64 -3.47 14.19 -6.14
CA THR A 64 -2.28 14.12 -5.29
C THR A 64 -1.10 13.52 -6.06
N LEU A 65 -1.28 12.33 -6.66
CA LEU A 65 -0.24 11.64 -7.42
C LEU A 65 0.22 12.46 -8.64
N LYS A 66 -0.73 13.08 -9.35
CA LYS A 66 -0.44 13.99 -10.46
C LYS A 66 0.46 15.14 -10.01
N SER A 67 0.12 15.78 -8.90
CA SER A 67 0.92 16.88 -8.34
C SER A 67 2.33 16.40 -7.96
N CYS A 68 2.45 15.23 -7.33
CA CYS A 68 3.74 14.62 -7.00
C CYS A 68 4.61 14.37 -8.23
N ILE A 69 4.10 13.71 -9.27
CA ILE A 69 4.90 13.36 -10.45
C ILE A 69 5.26 14.58 -11.29
N THR A 70 4.44 15.64 -11.30
CA THR A 70 4.75 16.88 -12.03
C THR A 70 5.83 17.73 -11.37
N TYR A 71 6.15 17.47 -10.09
CA TYR A 71 7.25 18.15 -9.40
C TYR A 71 8.61 17.74 -9.97
N PHE A 72 8.75 16.48 -10.41
CA PHE A 72 10.00 15.94 -10.91
C PHE A 72 10.08 16.08 -12.43
N SER A 73 11.27 16.42 -12.93
CA SER A 73 11.54 16.56 -14.37
C SER A 73 11.67 15.21 -15.09
N SER A 74 11.81 14.12 -14.33
CA SER A 74 11.96 12.75 -14.82
C SER A 74 11.19 11.78 -13.92
N LYS A 75 11.12 10.51 -14.33
CA LYS A 75 10.59 9.42 -13.49
C LYS A 75 11.64 8.81 -12.56
N GLU A 76 12.89 9.29 -12.65
CA GLU A 76 14.01 8.82 -11.85
C GLU A 76 14.16 9.72 -10.62
N PHE A 77 13.28 9.50 -9.65
CA PHE A 77 13.37 10.07 -8.30
C PHE A 77 13.25 8.93 -7.29
N SER A 78 13.94 9.05 -6.16
CA SER A 78 13.86 8.06 -5.09
C SER A 78 12.60 8.24 -4.25
N TYR A 79 12.26 7.22 -3.45
CA TYR A 79 11.23 7.35 -2.42
C TYR A 79 11.54 8.49 -1.45
N ASN A 80 12.80 8.65 -1.05
CA ASN A 80 13.21 9.72 -0.13
C ASN A 80 13.02 11.11 -0.73
N ASP A 81 13.33 11.29 -2.02
CA ASP A 81 13.09 12.56 -2.73
C ASP A 81 11.59 12.89 -2.75
N LEU A 82 10.75 11.88 -3.01
CA LEU A 82 9.29 12.02 -3.02
C LEU A 82 8.75 12.45 -1.65
N VAL A 83 9.16 11.79 -0.56
CA VAL A 83 8.67 12.13 0.78
C VAL A 83 9.18 13.51 1.21
N GLN A 84 10.46 13.82 0.97
CA GLN A 84 11.03 15.14 1.29
C GLN A 84 10.30 16.27 0.56
N MET A 85 9.97 16.05 -0.72
CA MET A 85 9.18 16.99 -1.51
C MET A 85 7.80 17.22 -0.90
N ILE A 86 7.10 16.17 -0.47
CA ILE A 86 5.79 16.27 0.19
C ILE A 86 5.90 17.03 1.51
N GLU A 87 6.92 16.77 2.33
CA GLU A 87 7.17 17.46 3.59
C GLU A 87 7.39 18.97 3.39
N GLN A 88 8.10 19.34 2.32
CA GLN A 88 8.35 20.74 1.95
C GLN A 88 7.14 21.41 1.31
N ASN A 89 6.21 20.64 0.73
CA ASN A 89 5.05 21.14 0.00
C ASN A 89 3.75 20.44 0.45
N PRO A 90 3.29 20.59 1.71
CA PRO A 90 2.16 19.82 2.24
C PRO A 90 0.84 20.00 1.47
N SER A 91 0.67 21.11 0.75
CA SER A 91 -0.50 21.43 -0.08
C SER A 91 -0.68 20.50 -1.30
N ILE A 92 0.34 19.70 -1.64
CA ILE A 92 0.27 18.69 -2.69
C ILE A 92 -0.67 17.54 -2.31
N ILE A 93 -0.78 17.23 -1.01
CA ILE A 93 -1.63 16.15 -0.53
C ILE A 93 -3.07 16.62 -0.44
N ARG A 94 -3.92 16.09 -1.33
CA ARG A 94 -5.35 16.44 -1.42
C ARG A 94 -6.27 15.33 -0.90
N ASN A 95 -5.73 14.15 -0.61
CA ASN A 95 -6.46 12.94 -0.20
C ASN A 95 -6.35 12.63 1.30
N GLN A 96 -6.24 13.67 2.16
CA GLN A 96 -6.14 13.48 3.62
C GLN A 96 -7.47 13.11 4.28
N THR A 97 -8.58 13.41 3.62
CA THR A 97 -9.92 13.13 4.14
C THR A 97 -10.38 11.75 3.68
N VAL A 98 -10.67 10.87 4.63
CA VAL A 98 -11.25 9.55 4.36
C VAL A 98 -12.70 9.56 4.82
N HIS A 99 -13.61 9.14 3.94
CA HIS A 99 -15.01 8.94 4.28
C HIS A 99 -15.25 7.51 4.74
N HIS A 100 -16.16 7.33 5.70
CA HIS A 100 -16.61 6.00 6.10
C HIS A 100 -17.19 5.26 4.89
N LYS A 101 -16.59 4.13 4.52
CA LYS A 101 -17.13 3.20 3.55
C LYS A 101 -18.07 2.26 4.30
N ALA A 102 -19.38 2.43 4.11
CA ALA A 102 -20.34 1.44 4.60
C ALA A 102 -20.12 0.14 3.84
N TYR A 103 -20.01 -0.97 4.54
CA TYR A 103 -19.97 -2.29 3.92
C TYR A 103 -21.38 -2.58 3.39
N THR A 104 -21.60 -2.33 2.10
CA THR A 104 -22.80 -2.77 1.40
C THR A 104 -22.44 -4.06 0.68
N GLU A 105 -23.15 -5.15 1.03
CA GLU A 105 -23.04 -6.46 0.37
C GLU A 105 -23.15 -6.37 -1.16
#